data_AF-A0A9P7DGU5-F1
#
_entry.id   AF-A0A9P7DGU5-F1
#
_cell.length_a   1.000
_cell.length_b   1.000
_cell.length_c   1.000
_cell.angle_alpha   90.00
_cell.angle_beta   90.00
_cell.angle_gamma   90.00
#
_symmetry.space_group_name_H-M   'P 1'
#
loop_
_entity.id
_entity.type
_entity.pdbx_description
1 polymer ?
#
loop_
_entity_poly.entity_id
_entity_poly.type
_entity_poly.pdbx_seq_one_letter_code
_entity_poly.pdbx_strand_id
1 'polypeptide(L)'
;MSGFFTNETEQAFKFHKLLQQRNIDLRAITIDSSNYTTDSDMQYKGFHYAIAEVKNEIGFTKAQPHMQVLSYYIHSMTSFSKEKPAFKFPCIAITLFRSHIDFSTAV
;
A
#
# COMPACT_ATOMS: atom_id res chain seq x y z
N MET A 1 14.92 -1.49 -18.54
CA MET A 1 13.50 -1.77 -18.22
C MET A 1 13.00 -2.75 -19.24
N SER A 2 12.49 -3.90 -18.79
CA SER A 2 12.03 -4.96 -19.68
C SER A 2 10.66 -4.50 -20.24
N GLY A 3 10.59 -4.12 -21.52
CA GLY A 3 9.37 -3.58 -22.15
C GLY A 3 8.24 -4.59 -22.33
N PHE A 4 8.20 -5.65 -21.51
CA PHE A 4 7.33 -6.81 -21.70
C PHE A 4 5.94 -6.63 -21.11
N PHE A 5 5.75 -5.71 -20.16
CA PHE A 5 4.47 -5.53 -19.48
C PHE A 5 4.08 -4.06 -19.47
N THR A 6 3.04 -3.71 -20.21
CA THR A 6 2.68 -2.30 -20.48
C THR A 6 1.58 -1.76 -19.57
N ASN A 7 0.91 -2.59 -18.76
CA ASN A 7 -0.32 -2.18 -18.06
C ASN A 7 -0.37 -2.59 -16.58
N GLU A 8 0.22 -1.79 -15.69
CA GLU A 8 0.13 -1.96 -14.22
C GLU A 8 -1.30 -1.77 -13.70
N THR A 9 -2.00 -0.79 -14.27
CA THR A 9 -3.36 -0.43 -13.89
C THR A 9 -4.33 -1.61 -14.04
N GLU A 10 -4.17 -2.43 -15.09
CA GLU A 10 -5.02 -3.60 -15.30
C GLU A 10 -4.78 -4.71 -14.26
N GLN A 11 -3.53 -4.93 -13.85
CA GLN A 11 -3.21 -5.92 -12.80
C GLN A 11 -3.71 -5.46 -11.44
N ALA A 12 -3.47 -4.19 -11.08
CA ALA A 12 -4.03 -3.59 -9.88
C ALA A 12 -5.55 -3.76 -9.86
N PHE A 13 -6.24 -3.42 -10.95
CA PHE A 13 -7.70 -3.56 -11.06
C PHE A 13 -8.18 -5.01 -10.87
N LYS A 14 -7.50 -6.00 -11.46
CA LYS A 14 -7.83 -7.42 -11.27
C LYS A 14 -7.65 -7.86 -9.82
N PHE A 15 -6.58 -7.42 -9.17
CA PHE A 15 -6.33 -7.72 -7.76
C PHE A 15 -7.40 -7.11 -6.85
N HIS A 16 -7.71 -5.82 -7.05
CA HIS A 16 -8.80 -5.15 -6.36
C HIS A 16 -10.13 -5.88 -6.50
N LYS A 17 -10.49 -6.27 -7.73
CA LYS A 17 -11.74 -6.99 -7.99
C LYS A 17 -11.79 -8.34 -7.25
N LEU A 18 -10.67 -9.05 -7.17
CA LEU A 18 -10.58 -10.33 -6.45
C LEU A 18 -10.76 -10.14 -4.93
N LEU A 19 -10.19 -9.08 -4.37
CA LEU A 19 -10.35 -8.75 -2.95
C LEU A 19 -11.79 -8.35 -2.62
N GLN A 20 -12.41 -7.53 -3.48
CA GLN A 20 -13.82 -7.16 -3.35
C GLN A 20 -14.74 -8.39 -3.41
N GLN A 21 -14.48 -9.35 -4.29
CA GLN A 21 -15.24 -10.62 -4.34
C GLN A 21 -15.15 -11.43 -3.03
N ARG A 22 -14.13 -11.17 -2.20
CA ARG A 22 -13.94 -11.79 -0.89
C ARG A 22 -14.38 -10.89 0.27
N ASN A 23 -15.11 -9.82 0.00
CA ASN A 23 -15.53 -8.81 0.98
C ASN A 23 -14.36 -8.09 1.68
N ILE A 24 -13.21 -8.03 1.00
CA ILE A 24 -12.05 -7.24 1.45
C ILE A 24 -12.11 -5.92 0.68
N ASP A 25 -12.62 -4.87 1.34
CA ASP A 25 -12.72 -3.53 0.77
C ASP A 25 -11.41 -2.77 0.97
N LEU A 26 -10.54 -2.84 -0.03
CA LEU A 26 -9.30 -2.09 -0.12
C LEU A 26 -9.52 -0.90 -1.07
N ARG A 27 -9.29 0.31 -0.57
CA ARG A 27 -9.53 1.55 -1.31
C ARG A 27 -8.23 2.24 -1.64
N ALA A 28 -8.12 2.78 -2.84
CA ALA A 28 -7.02 3.69 -3.15
C ALA A 28 -7.23 4.98 -2.35
N ILE A 29 -6.28 5.36 -1.51
CA ILE A 29 -6.33 6.61 -0.77
C ILE A 29 -5.06 7.44 -0.97
N THR A 30 -5.24 8.75 -1.02
CA THR A 30 -4.14 9.69 -0.85
C THR A 30 -3.77 9.77 0.62
N ILE A 31 -2.50 9.50 0.93
CA ILE A 31 -2.00 9.53 2.30
C ILE A 31 -1.99 10.97 2.79
N ASP A 32 -2.53 11.16 3.99
CA ASP A 32 -2.70 12.44 4.63
C ASP A 32 -1.45 13.32 4.51
N SER A 33 -1.65 14.58 4.11
CA SER A 33 -0.61 15.59 3.92
C SER A 33 0.47 15.27 2.87
N SER A 34 0.22 14.32 1.96
CA SER A 34 1.13 13.96 0.88
C SER A 34 0.45 13.91 -0.49
N ASN A 35 1.25 13.89 -1.57
CA ASN A 35 0.79 13.59 -2.93
C ASN A 35 0.86 12.07 -3.24
N TYR A 36 1.03 11.24 -2.21
CA TYR A 36 1.16 9.80 -2.39
C TYR A 36 -0.22 9.15 -2.41
N THR A 37 -0.56 8.48 -3.51
CA THR A 37 -1.75 7.65 -3.61
C THR A 37 -1.34 6.19 -3.46
N THR A 38 -1.91 5.53 -2.46
CA THR A 38 -1.81 4.07 -2.33
C THR A 38 -2.67 3.40 -3.39
N ASP A 39 -2.24 2.25 -3.87
CA ASP A 39 -3.16 1.41 -4.65
C ASP A 39 -4.32 0.96 -3.76
N SER A 40 -4.06 0.65 -2.50
CA SER A 40 -5.02 0.02 -1.60
C SER A 40 -4.69 0.27 -0.13
N ASP A 41 -5.69 0.59 0.68
CA ASP A 41 -5.55 0.67 2.13
C ASP A 41 -6.81 0.20 2.88
N MET A 42 -6.64 -0.13 4.16
CA MET A 42 -7.72 -0.34 5.12
C MET A 42 -7.43 0.45 6.40
N GLN A 43 -8.47 1.12 6.89
CA GLN A 43 -8.35 2.00 8.04
C GLN A 43 -9.33 1.65 9.15
N TYR A 44 -8.89 1.88 10.39
CA TYR A 44 -9.74 1.89 11.57
C TYR A 44 -9.56 3.23 12.26
N LYS A 45 -10.65 4.03 12.36
CA LYS A 45 -10.64 5.36 12.99
C LYS A 45 -9.54 6.30 12.43
N GLY A 46 -9.28 6.24 11.13
CA GLY A 46 -8.23 7.03 10.47
C GLY A 46 -6.82 6.42 10.55
N PHE A 47 -6.65 5.26 11.19
CA PHE A 47 -5.36 4.57 11.25
C PHE A 47 -5.29 3.46 10.20
N HIS A 48 -4.30 3.51 9.31
CA HIS A 48 -4.06 2.44 8.35
C HIS A 48 -3.50 1.21 9.09
N TYR A 49 -4.29 0.13 9.16
CA TYR A 49 -3.82 -1.16 9.68
C TYR A 49 -3.39 -2.11 8.56
N ALA A 50 -3.76 -1.80 7.32
CA ALA A 50 -3.27 -2.51 6.15
C ALA A 50 -3.05 -1.52 5.01
N ILE A 51 -1.90 -1.61 4.34
CA ILE A 51 -1.58 -0.87 3.13
C ILE A 51 -1.10 -1.89 2.12
N ALA A 52 -1.67 -1.88 0.92
CA ALA A 52 -1.31 -2.75 -0.16
C ALA A 52 -0.83 -1.97 -1.40
N GLU A 53 0.25 -2.48 -2.01
CA GLU A 53 0.84 -1.92 -3.23
C GLU A 53 0.98 -3.02 -4.28
N VAL A 54 0.56 -2.72 -5.51
CA VAL A 54 0.57 -3.64 -6.64
C VAL A 54 1.53 -3.13 -7.70
N LYS A 55 2.60 -3.87 -7.97
CA LYS A 55 3.57 -3.56 -9.04
C LYS A 55 3.66 -4.68 -10.05
N ASN A 56 3.89 -4.35 -11.32
CA ASN A 56 4.08 -5.39 -12.34
C ASN A 56 5.42 -6.11 -12.18
N GLU A 57 6.49 -5.39 -11.85
CA GLU A 57 7.81 -5.96 -11.57
C GLU A 57 8.46 -5.19 -10.42
N ILE A 58 9.38 -5.83 -9.71
CA ILE A 58 10.25 -5.12 -8.76
C ILE A 58 11.07 -4.10 -9.56
N GLY A 59 10.85 -2.81 -9.29
CA GLY A 59 11.58 -1.71 -9.93
C GLY A 59 10.99 -1.22 -11.27
N PHE A 60 9.76 -1.61 -11.62
CA PHE A 60 9.07 -1.13 -12.84
C PHE A 60 8.69 0.36 -12.75
N THR A 61 8.22 0.80 -11.59
CA THR A 61 8.12 2.20 -11.18
C THR A 61 9.20 2.49 -10.14
N LYS A 62 9.69 3.74 -10.06
CA LYS A 62 10.94 4.15 -9.39
C LYS A 62 11.15 3.69 -7.94
N ALA A 63 10.15 3.09 -7.28
CA ALA A 63 10.22 2.59 -5.92
C ALA A 63 9.98 1.08 -5.85
N GLN A 64 10.78 0.39 -5.03
CA GLN A 64 10.52 -0.99 -4.64
C GLN A 64 9.23 -1.01 -3.78
N PRO A 65 8.24 -1.89 -4.08
CA PRO A 65 6.92 -1.81 -3.46
C PRO A 65 6.94 -1.85 -1.93
N HIS A 66 7.85 -2.62 -1.33
CA HIS A 66 8.00 -2.66 0.13
C HIS A 66 8.42 -1.31 0.72
N MET A 67 9.42 -0.64 0.13
CA MET A 67 9.84 0.70 0.57
C MET A 67 8.75 1.75 0.36
N GLN A 68 7.94 1.59 -0.69
CA GLN A 68 6.82 2.48 -0.95
C GLN A 68 5.75 2.38 0.15
N VAL A 69 5.34 1.15 0.50
CA VAL A 69 4.39 0.91 1.61
C VAL A 69 4.94 1.38 2.97
N LEU A 70 6.24 1.18 3.23
CA LEU A 70 6.85 1.69 4.46
C LEU A 70 6.85 3.23 4.52
N SER A 71 7.20 3.89 3.41
CA SER A 71 7.15 5.35 3.32
C SER A 71 5.74 5.86 3.64
N TYR A 72 4.73 5.19 3.09
CA TYR A 72 3.32 5.48 3.31
C TYR A 72 2.91 5.41 4.79
N TYR A 73 3.28 4.32 5.46
CA TYR A 73 3.06 4.15 6.89
C TYR A 73 3.77 5.23 7.71
N ILE A 74 5.06 5.49 7.44
CA ILE A 74 5.85 6.49 8.18
C ILE A 74 5.25 7.89 8.00
N HIS A 75 4.85 8.26 6.78
CA HIS A 75 4.24 9.56 6.51
C HIS A 75 2.92 9.72 7.26
N SER A 76 2.05 8.71 7.24
CA SER A 76 0.82 8.72 8.03
C SER A 76 1.11 8.87 9.53
N MET A 77 2.02 8.07 10.07
CA MET A 77 2.40 8.13 11.50
C MET A 77 3.09 9.43 11.89
N THR A 78 3.78 10.12 10.98
CA THR A 78 4.40 11.42 11.26
C THR A 78 3.34 12.47 11.59
N SER A 79 2.19 12.44 10.92
CA SER A 79 1.06 13.33 11.26
C SER A 79 0.48 13.02 12.65
N PHE A 80 0.29 11.73 12.97
CA PHE A 80 -0.26 11.32 14.27
C PHE A 80 0.69 11.48 15.44
N SER A 81 1.99 11.27 15.24
CA SER A 81 3.01 11.39 16.30
C SER A 81 3.14 12.81 16.85
N LYS A 82 2.77 13.83 16.06
CA LYS A 82 2.66 15.23 16.53
C LYS A 82 1.59 15.39 17.60
N GLU A 83 0.48 14.65 17.48
CA GLU A 83 -0.64 14.69 18.42
C GLU A 83 -0.50 13.66 19.54
N LYS A 84 0.08 12.49 19.23
CA LYS A 84 0.19 11.32 20.13
C LYS A 84 1.55 10.62 19.97
N PRO A 85 2.64 11.17 20.52
CA PRO A 85 4.01 10.71 20.27
C PRO A 85 4.33 9.29 20.79
N ALA A 86 3.54 8.76 21.73
CA ALA A 86 3.71 7.40 22.25
C ALA A 86 2.85 6.34 21.53
N PHE A 87 2.01 6.75 20.58
CA PHE A 87 1.09 5.84 19.89
C PHE A 87 1.80 5.15 18.73
N LYS A 88 1.78 3.81 18.74
CA LYS A 88 2.26 2.97 17.64
C LYS A 88 1.12 2.07 17.19
N PHE A 89 0.72 2.17 15.94
CA PHE A 89 -0.37 1.38 15.40
C PHE A 89 0.17 0.38 14.37
N PRO A 90 0.07 -0.94 14.64
CA PRO A 90 0.63 -1.91 13.73
C PRO A 90 -0.05 -1.83 12.36
N CYS A 91 0.75 -1.83 11.30
CA CYS A 91 0.28 -1.85 9.92
C CYS A 91 0.85 -3.07 9.20
N ILE A 92 -0.02 -3.82 8.54
CA ILE A 92 0.35 -4.90 7.63
C ILE A 92 0.64 -4.27 6.26
N ALA A 93 1.86 -4.45 5.79
CA ALA A 93 2.27 -4.12 4.43
C ALA A 93 2.03 -5.33 3.55
N ILE A 94 1.17 -5.20 2.55
CA ILE A 94 0.90 -6.24 1.56
C ILE A 94 1.52 -5.80 0.24
N THR A 95 2.47 -6.55 -0.29
CA THR A 95 2.99 -6.22 -1.62
C THR A 95 2.68 -7.34 -2.59
N LEU A 96 2.05 -6.97 -3.71
CA LEU A 96 1.80 -7.87 -4.81
C LEU A 96 2.71 -7.48 -5.97
N PHE A 97 3.49 -8.44 -6.45
CA PHE A 97 4.16 -8.29 -7.74
C PHE A 97 4.13 -9.60 -8.51
N ARG A 98 3.60 -9.56 -9.73
CA ARG A 98 3.35 -10.75 -10.56
C ARG A 98 2.56 -11.80 -9.78
N SER A 99 3.12 -13.00 -9.63
CA SER A 99 2.54 -14.12 -8.87
C SER A 99 3.02 -14.19 -7.41
N HIS A 100 3.75 -13.18 -6.94
CA HIS A 100 4.29 -13.14 -5.60
C HIS A 100 3.46 -12.19 -4.73
N ILE A 101 3.06 -12.69 -3.56
CA ILE A 101 2.46 -11.90 -2.49
C ILE A 101 3.41 -11.95 -1.30
N ASP A 102 3.75 -10.79 -0.78
CA ASP A 102 4.54 -10.65 0.44
C ASP A 102 3.73 -9.96 1.53
N PHE A 103 3.94 -10.39 2.76
CA PHE A 103 3.32 -9.79 3.95
C PHE A 103 4.41 -9.38 4.93
N SER A 104 4.47 -8.08 5.20
CA SER A 104 5.39 -7.49 6.16
C SER A 104 4.61 -6.71 7.22
N THR A 105 5.25 -6.42 8.35
CA THR A 105 4.65 -5.65 9.43
C THR A 105 5.50 -4.41 9.74
N ALA A 106 4.84 -3.27 9.92
CA ALA A 106 5.45 -2.05 10.42
C ALA A 106 4.82 -1.68 11.78
N VAL A 107 5.66 -1.30 12.75
CA VAL A 107 5.26 -0.90 14.12
C VAL A 107 6.04 0.32 14.56
#